data_AF-A0AAE9CWG2-F1
#
_entry.id   AF-A0AAE9CWG2-F1
#
_cell.length_a   1.000
_cell.length_b   1.000
_cell.length_c   1.000
_cell.angle_alpha   90.00
_cell.angle_beta   90.00
_cell.angle_gamma   90.00
#
_symmetry.space_group_name_H-M   'P 1'
#
loop_
_entity.id
_entity.type
_entity.pdbx_description
1 polymer ?
#
loop_
_entity_poly.entity_id
_entity_poly.type
_entity_poly.pdbx_seq_one_letter_code
_entity_poly.pdbx_strand_id
1 'polypeptide(L)'
;MLQIAEHDDTENDYFQLNVSGKWFDFRIIYEFDKYYPVAFYHWNETESLLKSIHDYFLDFFGNSVKYYWHARNYYKKPIPKLQNLSVCLYHRPGMGKDSYALNI
;
A
#
# COMPACT_ATOMS: atom_id res chain seq x y z
N MET A 1 2.85 6.79 6.24
CA MET A 1 2.72 6.23 4.88
C MET A 1 2.79 4.73 5.02
N LEU A 2 1.80 3.98 4.55
CA LEU A 2 1.85 2.52 4.53
C LEU A 2 2.49 2.08 3.20
N GLN A 3 3.43 1.13 3.24
CA GLN A 3 4.03 0.57 2.04
C GLN A 3 3.67 -0.91 1.90
N ILE A 4 3.64 -1.40 0.66
CA ILE A 4 3.35 -2.78 0.32
C ILE A 4 4.57 -3.34 -0.41
N ALA A 5 5.13 -4.43 0.11
CA ALA A 5 6.33 -5.09 -0.44
C ALA A 5 6.09 -6.59 -0.62
N GLU A 6 6.77 -7.17 -1.61
CA GLU A 6 6.68 -8.60 -1.91
C GLU A 6 7.45 -9.41 -0.87
N HIS A 7 6.93 -10.59 -0.52
CA HIS A 7 7.56 -11.50 0.44
C HIS A 7 8.90 -12.03 -0.07
N ASP A 8 9.94 -11.80 0.71
CA ASP A 8 11.25 -12.46 0.60
C ASP A 8 11.51 -13.15 1.93
N ASP A 9 11.85 -14.44 1.91
CA ASP A 9 11.78 -15.37 3.05
C ASP A 9 12.89 -15.13 4.11
N THR A 10 13.43 -13.91 4.20
CA THR A 10 14.58 -13.59 5.08
C THR A 10 14.23 -12.50 6.11
N GLU A 11 14.45 -12.87 7.39
CA GLU A 11 14.32 -12.14 8.68
C GLU A 11 13.01 -12.31 9.48
N ASN A 12 13.15 -12.47 10.81
CA ASN A 12 12.13 -12.94 11.77
C ASN A 12 11.33 -11.83 12.48
N ASP A 13 11.40 -10.58 12.03
CA ASP A 13 10.84 -9.43 12.75
C ASP A 13 9.41 -9.06 12.30
N TYR A 14 8.68 -10.03 11.74
CA TYR A 14 7.31 -9.86 11.28
C TYR A 14 6.32 -9.93 12.44
N PHE A 15 5.24 -9.16 12.33
CA PHE A 15 4.09 -9.26 13.22
C PHE A 15 2.80 -9.27 12.42
N GLN A 16 1.82 -10.04 12.90
CA GLN A 16 0.55 -10.24 12.22
C GLN A 16 -0.49 -9.22 12.68
N LEU A 17 -1.19 -8.62 11.72
CA LEU A 17 -2.34 -7.77 11.99
C LEU A 17 -3.59 -8.31 11.28
N ASN A 18 -4.71 -8.27 12.00
CA ASN A 18 -6.02 -8.48 11.40
C ASN A 18 -6.47 -7.19 10.72
N VAL A 19 -6.67 -7.24 9.41
CA VAL A 19 -7.15 -6.14 8.59
C VAL A 19 -8.43 -6.62 7.90
N SER A 20 -9.58 -6.13 8.37
CA SER A 20 -10.91 -6.49 7.86
C SER A 20 -11.19 -7.99 7.84
N GLY A 21 -10.79 -8.70 8.91
CA GLY A 21 -11.02 -10.14 9.06
C GLY A 21 -9.95 -11.04 8.41
N LYS A 22 -8.92 -10.46 7.78
CA LYS A 22 -7.80 -11.20 7.18
C LYS A 22 -6.49 -10.87 7.91
N TRP A 23 -5.66 -11.88 8.09
CA TRP A 23 -4.35 -11.71 8.72
C TRP A 23 -3.30 -11.45 7.66
N PHE A 24 -2.49 -10.41 7.88
CA PHE A 24 -1.34 -10.10 7.04
C PHE A 24 -0.11 -9.87 7.89
N ASP A 25 1.05 -10.25 7.36
CA ASP A 25 2.33 -10.00 7.98
C ASP A 25 2.79 -8.56 7.70
N PHE A 26 3.23 -7.88 8.75
CA PHE A 26 3.78 -6.54 8.69
C PHE A 26 5.18 -6.51 9.28
N ARG A 27 5.98 -5.58 8.78
CA ARG A 27 7.26 -5.20 9.37
C ARG A 27 7.35 -3.69 9.49
N ILE A 28 7.98 -3.19 10.54
CA ILE A 28 8.36 -1.78 10.61
C ILE A 28 9.75 -1.65 9.99
N ILE A 29 9.88 -0.83 8.94
CA ILE A 29 11.18 -0.52 8.34
C ILE A 29 11.54 0.94 8.56
N TYR A 30 12.83 1.25 8.47
CA TYR A 30 13.36 2.60 8.52
C TYR A 30 13.89 2.99 7.13
N GLU A 31 13.17 3.86 6.42
CA GLU A 31 13.70 4.50 5.20
C GLU A 31 13.33 6.00 5.18
N PHE A 32 14.13 6.80 4.45
CA PHE A 32 13.93 8.26 4.33
C PHE A 32 13.79 8.97 5.69
N ASP A 33 14.60 8.54 6.65
CA ASP A 33 14.61 9.05 8.03
C ASP A 33 13.28 8.91 8.78
N LYS A 34 12.47 7.91 8.42
CA LYS A 34 11.17 7.63 9.04
C LYS A 34 10.93 6.14 9.20
N TYR A 35 10.28 5.78 10.31
CA TYR A 35 9.70 4.45 10.51
C TYR A 35 8.34 4.35 9.84
N TYR A 36 8.09 3.26 9.13
CA TYR A 36 6.76 2.99 8.60
C TYR A 36 6.47 1.49 8.48
N PRO A 37 5.19 1.10 8.63
CA PRO A 37 4.78 -0.28 8.44
C PRO A 37 4.82 -0.64 6.96
N VAL A 38 5.23 -1.87 6.69
CA VAL A 38 5.24 -2.51 5.38
C VAL A 38 4.47 -3.80 5.47
N ALA A 39 3.40 -3.91 4.69
CA ALA A 39 2.66 -5.15 4.55
C ALA A 39 3.37 -6.06 3.55
N PHE A 40 3.57 -7.31 3.94
CA PHE A 40 4.08 -8.38 3.10
C PHE A 40 2.94 -9.26 2.63
N TYR A 41 3.05 -9.71 1.39
CA TYR A 41 1.97 -10.45 0.72
C TYR A 41 2.53 -11.28 -0.41
N HIS A 42 1.82 -12.36 -0.73
CA HIS A 42 2.08 -13.12 -1.94
C HIS A 42 1.47 -12.39 -3.14
N TRP A 43 2.13 -12.38 -4.31
CA TRP A 43 1.69 -11.59 -5.47
C TRP A 43 0.20 -11.80 -5.85
N ASN A 44 -0.33 -13.02 -5.69
CA ASN A 44 -1.74 -13.37 -5.90
C ASN A 44 -2.73 -12.68 -4.94
N GLU A 45 -2.25 -12.20 -3.80
CA GLU A 45 -3.06 -11.63 -2.73
C GLU A 45 -3.07 -10.10 -2.77
N THR A 46 -2.34 -9.47 -3.69
CA THR A 46 -2.20 -8.00 -3.79
C THR A 46 -3.55 -7.29 -3.71
N GLU A 47 -4.49 -7.70 -4.54
CA GLU A 47 -5.81 -7.07 -4.64
C GLU A 47 -6.64 -7.29 -3.37
N SER A 48 -6.59 -8.50 -2.82
CA SER A 48 -7.24 -8.86 -1.56
C SER A 48 -6.71 -8.03 -0.38
N LEU A 49 -5.38 -7.85 -0.29
CA LEU A 49 -4.73 -7.01 0.72
C LEU A 49 -5.14 -5.55 0.57
N LEU A 50 -5.04 -5.00 -0.65
CA LEU A 50 -5.40 -3.61 -0.95
C LEU A 50 -6.85 -3.32 -0.59
N LYS A 51 -7.78 -4.21 -0.98
CA LYS A 51 -9.19 -4.09 -0.62
C LYS A 51 -9.39 -4.14 0.89
N SER A 52 -8.73 -5.06 1.58
CA SER A 52 -8.90 -5.22 3.04
C SER A 52 -8.40 -3.99 3.81
N ILE A 53 -7.25 -3.44 3.42
CA ILE A 53 -6.71 -2.18 3.98
C ILE A 53 -7.66 -1.02 3.70
N HIS A 54 -8.17 -0.93 2.47
CA HIS A 54 -9.08 0.14 2.08
C HIS A 54 -10.38 0.08 2.88
N ASP A 55 -11.01 -1.10 2.96
CA ASP A 55 -12.24 -1.32 3.71
C ASP A 55 -12.02 -1.00 5.21
N TYR A 56 -10.88 -1.38 5.79
CA TYR A 56 -10.54 -1.08 7.18
C TYR A 56 -10.49 0.43 7.43
N PHE A 57 -9.81 1.18 6.55
CA PHE A 57 -9.75 2.62 6.70
C PHE A 57 -11.08 3.30 6.43
N LEU A 58 -11.84 2.82 5.45
CA LEU A 58 -13.16 3.35 5.15
C LEU A 58 -14.13 3.12 6.32
N ASP A 59 -14.09 1.97 6.97
CA ASP A 59 -14.89 1.68 8.17
C ASP A 59 -14.47 2.57 9.35
N PHE A 60 -13.16 2.76 9.53
CA PHE A 60 -12.63 3.54 10.66
C PHE A 60 -12.79 5.06 10.51
N PHE A 61 -12.45 5.61 9.33
CA PHE A 61 -12.43 7.06 9.07
C PHE A 61 -13.64 7.55 8.28
N GLY A 62 -14.43 6.65 7.69
CA GLY A 62 -15.52 7.01 6.78
C GLY A 62 -15.01 7.75 5.53
N ASN A 63 -15.87 8.59 4.97
CA ASN A 63 -15.57 9.42 3.81
C ASN A 63 -14.85 10.74 4.17
N SER A 64 -14.38 10.89 5.41
CA SER A 64 -13.80 12.14 5.91
C SER A 64 -12.36 12.37 5.47
N VAL A 65 -11.69 11.34 4.97
CA VAL A 65 -10.29 11.38 4.53
C VAL A 65 -10.17 10.98 3.06
N LYS A 66 -9.21 11.61 2.37
CA LYS A 66 -8.84 11.22 1.00
C LYS A 66 -7.66 10.25 1.07
N TYR A 67 -7.78 9.12 0.38
CA TYR A 67 -6.72 8.11 0.33
C TYR A 67 -5.82 8.36 -0.88
N TYR A 68 -4.53 8.55 -0.62
CA TYR A 68 -3.51 8.63 -1.65
C TYR A 68 -2.68 7.35 -1.65
N TRP A 69 -2.75 6.61 -2.75
CA TRP A 69 -1.91 5.43 -2.95
C TRP A 69 -0.62 5.81 -3.68
N HIS A 70 0.53 5.42 -3.10
CA HIS A 70 1.85 5.63 -3.69
C HIS A 70 2.45 4.30 -4.12
N ALA A 71 2.24 3.93 -5.38
CA ALA A 71 2.82 2.72 -5.96
C ALA A 71 4.17 3.02 -6.63
N ARG A 72 5.26 2.48 -6.06
CA ARG A 72 6.53 2.33 -6.80
C ARG A 72 6.37 1.15 -7.76
N ASN A 73 6.62 1.34 -9.05
CA ASN A 73 6.48 0.33 -10.12
C ASN A 73 5.03 -0.08 -10.47
N TYR A 74 4.12 0.90 -10.57
CA TYR A 74 2.70 0.69 -10.95
C TYR A 74 2.48 -0.10 -12.26
N TYR A 75 3.45 -0.11 -13.18
CA TYR A 75 3.37 -0.88 -14.41
C TYR A 75 3.30 -2.40 -14.20
N LYS A 76 3.75 -2.90 -13.04
CA LYS A 76 3.82 -4.34 -12.75
C LYS A 76 2.66 -4.85 -11.90
N LYS A 77 1.88 -3.97 -11.27
CA LYS A 77 0.86 -4.36 -10.28
C LYS A 77 -0.46 -3.62 -10.57
N PRO A 78 -1.53 -4.32 -11.00
CA PRO A 78 -2.81 -3.68 -11.27
C PRO A 78 -3.35 -3.06 -9.97
N ILE A 79 -3.76 -1.79 -10.04
CA ILE A 79 -4.36 -1.10 -8.91
C ILE A 79 -5.87 -1.37 -8.96
N PRO A 80 -6.46 -1.95 -7.92
CA PRO A 80 -7.88 -2.25 -7.90
C PRO A 80 -8.70 -0.96 -7.87
N LYS A 81 -9.84 -0.98 -8.55
CA LYS A 81 -10.81 0.12 -8.51
C LYS A 81 -11.59 0.05 -7.20
N LEU A 82 -11.31 0.98 -6.29
CA LEU A 82 -11.94 1.05 -4.96
C LEU A 82 -12.56 2.44 -4.77
N GLN A 83 -13.63 2.52 -3.97
CA GLN A 83 -14.35 3.77 -3.74
C GLN A 83 -13.44 4.82 -3.05
N ASN A 84 -13.54 6.10 -3.40
CA ASN A 84 -12.74 7.17 -2.79
C ASN A 84 -11.21 6.98 -2.88
N LEU A 85 -10.71 6.16 -3.81
CA LEU A 85 -9.29 5.95 -4.03
C LEU A 85 -8.77 6.88 -5.15
N SER A 86 -7.89 7.82 -4.79
CA SER A 86 -7.11 8.59 -5.76
C SER A 86 -5.70 8.01 -5.82
N VAL A 87 -5.21 7.74 -7.03
CA VAL A 87 -3.90 7.14 -7.24
C VAL A 87 -2.91 8.22 -7.67
N CYS A 88 -1.83 8.37 -6.92
CA CYS A 88 -0.72 9.24 -7.33
C CYS A 88 0.36 8.38 -7.96
N LEU A 89 0.50 8.48 -9.28
CA LEU A 89 1.53 7.79 -10.04
C LEU A 89 2.77 8.68 -10.12
N TYR A 90 3.91 8.13 -9.70
CA TYR A 90 5.20 8.77 -9.92
C TYR A 90 5.91 8.07 -11.07
N HIS A 91 6.13 8.80 -12.16
CA HIS A 91 7.13 8.41 -13.14
C HIS A 91 8.47 8.97 -12.65
N ARG A 92 9.49 8.13 -12.51
CA ARG A 92 10.89 8.59 -12.38
C ARG A 92 11.59 8.41 -13.73
N PRO A 93 11.47 9.34 -14.68
CA PRO A 93 12.54 9.52 -15.65
C PRO A 93 13.70 10.21 -14.92
N GLY A 94 14.94 9.92 -15.30
CA GLY A 94 16.14 10.41 -14.60
C GLY A 94 16.03 11.89 -14.17
N MET A 95 16.09 12.12 -12.85
CA MET A 95 16.24 13.44 -12.21
C MET A 95 15.09 14.48 -12.37
N GLY A 96 13.82 14.09 -12.49
CA GLY A 96 12.66 14.99 -12.33
C GLY A 96 11.55 14.37 -11.48
N LYS A 97 11.05 15.08 -10.46
CA LYS A 97 9.89 14.63 -9.64
C LYS A 97 8.60 15.20 -10.23
N ASP A 98 8.08 14.56 -11.27
CA ASP A 98 6.75 14.86 -11.77
C ASP A 98 5.77 13.80 -11.24
N SER A 99 4.70 14.27 -10.58
CA SER A 99 3.69 13.41 -9.98
C SER A 99 2.31 13.84 -10.42
N TYR A 100 1.53 12.90 -10.94
CA TYR A 100 0.17 13.16 -11.40
C TYR A 100 -0.80 12.31 -10.57
N ALA A 101 -1.84 12.95 -10.03
CA ALA A 101 -2.94 12.25 -9.39
C ALA A 101 -3.96 11.84 -10.45
N LEU A 102 -4.17 10.54 -10.60
CA LEU A 102 -5.26 9.97 -11.39
C LEU A 102 -6.37 9.56 -10.43
N ASN A 103 -7.57 10.08 -10.64
CA ASN A 103 -8.77 9.50 -10.05
C ASN A 103 -9.17 8.31 -10.94
N ILE A 104 -9.23 7.11 -10.38
CA ILE A 104 -9.59 5.87 -11.11
C ILE A 104 -10.98 5.41 -10.68
#